data_AF-A0A957H9N3-F1
#
_entry.id   AF-A0A957H9N3-F1
#
_cell.length_a   1.000
_cell.length_b   1.000
_cell.length_c   1.000
_cell.angle_alpha   90.00
_cell.angle_beta   90.00
_cell.angle_gamma   90.00
#
_symmetry.space_group_name_H-M   'P 1'
#
loop_
_entity.id
_entity.type
_entity.pdbx_description
1 polymer ?
#
loop_
_entity_poly.entity_id
_entity_poly.type
_entity_poly.pdbx_seq_one_letter_code
_entity_poly.pdbx_strand_id
1 'polypeptide(L)'
;MKSHSYKIILNKSVIFHEAKRMRYRLISLGFLVILSFAVFQTGTSEAQLGGTCTTLVQEALAAIGNNCADLDRNSACYGYNQVQATFTSQKPFDFFTQPADQAQVFDIQDLNTAPLNVNSAEWDIAILSV
;
A
#
# COMPACT_ATOMS: atom_id res chain seq x y z
N MET A 1 -71.35 49.97 37.25
CA MET A 1 -70.43 49.91 36.09
C MET A 1 -69.41 48.80 36.33
N LYS A 2 -69.28 47.87 35.38
CA LYS A 2 -68.53 46.59 35.49
C LYS A 2 -67.02 46.81 35.47
N SER A 3 -66.31 46.21 36.44
CA SER A 3 -64.86 45.97 36.37
C SER A 3 -64.66 44.52 35.93
N HIS A 4 -64.08 44.31 34.73
CA HIS A 4 -63.75 43.00 34.19
C HIS A 4 -62.29 42.66 34.52
N SER A 5 -62.09 41.77 35.49
CA SER A 5 -60.80 41.10 35.70
C SER A 5 -60.59 40.03 34.64
N TYR A 6 -59.58 40.19 33.79
CA TYR A 6 -59.11 39.14 32.89
C TYR A 6 -58.26 38.13 33.69
N LYS A 7 -58.83 36.96 33.98
CA LYS A 7 -58.06 35.80 34.45
C LYS A 7 -57.46 35.08 33.23
N ILE A 8 -56.15 35.26 33.04
CA ILE A 8 -55.35 34.45 32.12
C ILE A 8 -55.23 33.05 32.75
N ILE A 9 -56.03 32.09 32.25
CA ILE A 9 -55.90 30.67 32.60
C ILE A 9 -54.81 30.08 31.71
N LEU A 10 -53.56 30.07 32.18
CA LEU A 10 -52.48 29.33 31.53
C LEU A 10 -52.70 27.82 31.74
N ASN A 11 -53.17 27.16 30.69
CA ASN A 11 -53.39 25.72 30.66
C ASN A 11 -52.04 25.00 30.51
N LYS A 12 -51.55 24.37 31.59
CA LYS A 12 -50.27 23.64 31.65
C LYS A 12 -50.14 22.54 30.57
N SER A 13 -51.25 22.05 30.03
CA SER A 13 -51.26 20.99 29.00
C SER A 13 -50.75 21.46 27.62
N VAL A 14 -50.95 22.73 27.27
CA VAL A 14 -50.50 23.29 25.97
C VAL A 14 -48.97 23.48 25.96
N ILE A 15 -48.40 23.98 27.06
CA ILE A 15 -46.95 24.20 27.20
C ILE A 15 -46.18 22.86 27.17
N PHE A 16 -46.75 21.80 27.75
CA PHE A 16 -46.12 20.48 27.77
C PHE A 16 -46.07 19.82 26.37
N HIS A 17 -47.09 20.06 25.54
CA HIS A 17 -47.16 19.50 24.18
C HIS A 17 -46.20 20.21 23.20
N GLU A 18 -46.05 21.53 23.29
CA GLU A 18 -45.08 22.29 22.49
C GLU A 18 -43.63 21.97 22.89
N ALA A 19 -43.36 21.77 24.19
CA ALA A 19 -42.04 21.33 24.67
C ALA A 19 -41.68 19.91 24.17
N LYS A 20 -42.66 19.02 24.04
CA LYS A 20 -42.45 17.66 23.52
C LYS A 20 -42.20 17.66 22.00
N ARG A 21 -42.91 18.50 21.23
CA ARG A 21 -42.66 18.70 19.79
C ARG A 21 -41.30 19.37 19.52
N MET A 22 -40.91 20.33 20.35
CA MET A 22 -39.61 21.01 20.23
C MET A 22 -38.45 20.06 20.56
N ARG A 23 -38.58 19.23 21.60
CA ARG A 23 -37.61 18.18 21.93
C ARG A 23 -37.47 17.13 20.82
N TYR A 24 -38.58 16.70 20.21
CA TYR A 24 -38.54 15.71 19.12
C TYR A 24 -37.87 16.27 17.86
N ARG A 25 -38.06 17.57 17.56
CA ARG A 25 -37.39 18.27 16.44
C ARG A 25 -35.88 18.41 16.66
N LEU A 26 -35.45 18.72 17.89
CA LEU A 26 -34.03 18.81 18.24
C LEU A 26 -33.34 17.44 18.15
N ILE A 27 -34.01 16.38 18.61
CA ILE A 27 -33.49 15.00 18.52
C ILE A 27 -33.43 14.55 17.05
N SER A 28 -34.45 14.82 16.24
CA SER A 28 -34.43 14.45 14.81
C SER A 28 -33.36 15.20 14.00
N LEU A 29 -33.14 16.49 14.30
CA LEU A 29 -32.07 17.28 13.67
C LEU A 29 -30.69 16.75 14.07
N GLY A 30 -30.48 16.44 15.36
CA GLY A 30 -29.23 15.83 15.82
C GLY A 30 -28.95 14.48 15.15
N PHE A 31 -29.98 13.63 15.01
CA PHE A 31 -29.84 12.33 14.37
C PHE A 31 -29.49 12.44 12.87
N LEU A 32 -30.12 13.39 12.15
CA LEU A 32 -29.81 13.66 10.74
C LEU A 32 -28.37 14.18 10.55
N VAL A 33 -27.89 15.04 11.44
CA VAL A 33 -26.51 15.56 11.37
C VAL A 33 -25.48 14.44 11.63
N ILE A 34 -25.73 13.56 12.59
CA ILE A 34 -24.86 12.41 12.90
C ILE A 34 -24.82 11.42 11.73
N LEU A 35 -25.97 11.12 11.13
CA LEU A 35 -26.06 10.25 9.93
C LEU A 35 -25.31 10.83 8.74
N SER A 36 -25.36 12.16 8.56
CA SER A 36 -24.64 12.86 7.49
C SER A 36 -23.11 12.71 7.65
N PHE A 37 -22.61 12.84 8.89
CA PHE A 37 -21.17 12.77 9.19
C PHE A 37 -20.57 11.36 8.95
N ALA A 38 -21.37 10.30 9.12
CA ALA A 38 -20.92 8.93 8.89
C ALA A 38 -20.62 8.60 7.41
N VAL A 39 -21.23 9.33 6.46
CA VAL A 39 -21.06 9.08 5.02
C VAL A 39 -19.79 9.74 4.46
N PHE A 40 -19.25 10.77 5.13
CA PHE A 40 -18.05 11.50 4.69
C PHE A 40 -16.71 10.82 5.00
N GLN A 41 -16.71 9.61 5.61
CA GLN A 41 -15.48 8.92 5.98
C GLN A 41 -14.91 7.97 4.91
N THR A 42 -15.41 7.99 3.67
CA THR A 42 -14.79 7.23 2.58
C THR A 42 -13.55 7.98 2.05
N GLY A 43 -12.54 8.09 2.90
CA GLY A 43 -11.18 8.44 2.48
C GLY A 43 -10.66 7.29 1.62
N THR A 44 -10.29 7.60 0.39
CA THR A 44 -9.60 6.68 -0.52
C THR A 44 -8.28 6.26 0.12
N SER A 45 -8.19 5.00 0.54
CA SER A 45 -6.97 4.43 1.10
C SER A 45 -5.97 4.19 -0.03
N GLU A 46 -5.13 5.20 -0.34
CA GLU A 46 -4.04 5.09 -1.33
C GLU A 46 -2.82 4.31 -0.79
N ALA A 47 -2.97 3.55 0.29
CA ALA A 47 -1.86 2.98 1.05
C ALA A 47 -1.19 1.73 0.44
N GLN A 48 -1.74 1.13 -0.62
CA GLN A 48 -1.30 -0.21 -1.07
C GLN A 48 -0.38 -0.22 -2.29
N LEU A 49 -0.36 0.84 -3.11
CA LEU A 49 0.55 0.90 -4.26
C LEU A 49 1.93 1.44 -3.91
N GLY A 50 2.01 2.44 -3.03
CA GLY A 50 3.29 3.07 -2.67
C GLY A 50 4.19 2.18 -1.81
N GLY A 51 3.61 1.45 -0.84
CA GLY A 51 4.39 0.63 0.11
C GLY A 51 4.92 -0.67 -0.48
N THR A 52 4.11 -1.38 -1.26
CA THR A 52 4.44 -2.73 -1.76
C THR A 52 5.63 -2.73 -2.72
N CYS A 53 5.71 -1.75 -3.63
CA CYS A 53 6.85 -1.61 -4.53
C CYS A 53 8.14 -1.29 -3.76
N THR A 54 8.08 -0.45 -2.73
CA THR A 54 9.25 -0.11 -1.93
C THR A 54 9.77 -1.30 -1.12
N THR A 55 8.89 -2.09 -0.50
CA THR A 55 9.29 -3.28 0.25
C THR A 55 9.95 -4.31 -0.66
N LEU A 56 9.37 -4.60 -1.82
CA LEU A 56 9.93 -5.59 -2.74
C LEU A 56 11.31 -5.18 -3.28
N VAL A 57 11.50 -3.89 -3.60
CA VAL A 57 12.81 -3.38 -4.01
C VAL A 57 13.83 -3.50 -2.88
N GLN A 58 13.44 -3.23 -1.62
CA GLN A 58 14.34 -3.39 -0.48
C GLN A 58 14.73 -4.85 -0.26
N GLU A 59 13.79 -5.79 -0.38
CA GLU A 59 14.05 -7.23 -0.30
C GLU A 59 15.00 -7.67 -1.41
N ALA A 60 14.77 -7.22 -2.64
CA ALA A 60 15.61 -7.53 -3.79
C ALA A 60 17.05 -7.02 -3.62
N LEU A 61 17.20 -5.78 -3.15
CA LEU A 61 18.50 -5.18 -2.86
C LEU A 61 19.20 -5.84 -1.68
N ALA A 62 18.47 -6.28 -0.65
CA ALA A 62 19.05 -7.03 0.46
C ALA A 62 19.54 -8.41 0.01
N ALA A 63 18.74 -9.11 -0.80
CA ALA A 63 19.10 -10.42 -1.33
C ALA A 63 20.35 -10.35 -2.21
N ILE A 64 20.46 -9.38 -3.13
CA ILE A 64 21.67 -9.24 -3.95
C ILE A 64 22.88 -8.80 -3.12
N GLY A 65 22.68 -7.96 -2.11
CA GLY A 65 23.74 -7.58 -1.18
C GLY A 65 24.28 -8.77 -0.38
N ASN A 66 23.43 -9.74 -0.04
CA ASN A 66 23.85 -10.96 0.64
C ASN A 66 24.50 -11.97 -0.33
N ASN A 67 23.89 -12.19 -1.51
CA ASN A 67 24.33 -13.20 -2.46
C ASN A 67 25.59 -12.79 -3.23
N CYS A 68 25.77 -11.50 -3.48
CA CYS A 68 26.87 -10.98 -4.29
C CYS A 68 27.83 -10.07 -3.48
N ALA A 69 27.94 -10.28 -2.16
CA ALA A 69 28.78 -9.47 -1.27
C ALA A 69 30.27 -9.52 -1.68
N ASP A 70 30.75 -10.71 -2.04
CA ASP A 70 32.15 -11.00 -2.37
C ASP A 70 32.36 -11.11 -3.88
N LEU A 71 31.91 -10.09 -4.63
CA LEU A 71 32.05 -10.06 -6.08
C LEU A 71 33.49 -9.78 -6.51
N ASP A 72 34.05 -10.67 -7.33
CA ASP A 72 35.39 -10.49 -7.91
C ASP A 72 35.45 -9.31 -8.89
N ARG A 73 36.66 -8.82 -9.15
CA ARG A 73 36.90 -7.80 -10.17
C ARG A 73 36.54 -8.33 -11.56
N ASN A 74 35.88 -7.50 -12.36
CA ASN A 74 35.44 -7.84 -13.71
C ASN A 74 34.50 -9.05 -13.74
N SER A 75 33.64 -9.18 -12.73
CA SER A 75 32.67 -10.26 -12.62
C SER A 75 31.24 -9.75 -12.54
N ALA A 76 30.32 -10.55 -13.04
CA ALA A 76 28.89 -10.39 -12.87
C ALA A 76 28.37 -11.46 -11.90
N CYS A 77 27.43 -11.06 -11.07
CA CYS A 77 26.69 -11.93 -10.15
C CYS A 77 25.22 -11.56 -10.18
N TYR A 78 24.34 -12.54 -9.98
CA TYR A 78 22.91 -12.31 -9.92
C TYR A 78 22.32 -12.76 -8.59
N GLY A 79 21.32 -12.00 -8.15
CA GLY A 79 20.80 -12.10 -6.78
C GLY A 79 19.61 -13.06 -6.59
N TYR A 80 18.99 -13.57 -7.66
CA TYR A 80 17.70 -14.29 -7.57
C TYR A 80 17.51 -15.38 -8.63
N ASN A 81 16.32 -15.98 -8.70
CA ASN A 81 16.08 -17.31 -9.25
C ASN A 81 16.22 -17.46 -10.77
N GLN A 82 16.20 -16.38 -11.59
CA GLN A 82 16.10 -16.53 -13.05
C GLN A 82 16.92 -15.48 -13.82
N VAL A 83 18.20 -15.78 -14.09
CA VAL A 83 18.98 -15.03 -15.08
C VAL A 83 19.19 -15.87 -16.34
N GLN A 84 19.07 -15.24 -17.50
CA GLN A 84 19.42 -15.86 -18.77
C GLN A 84 20.74 -15.28 -19.24
N ALA A 85 21.79 -16.10 -19.20
CA ALA A 85 23.11 -15.73 -19.68
C ALA A 85 23.51 -16.57 -20.90
N THR A 86 24.13 -15.93 -21.89
CA THR A 86 24.89 -16.62 -22.93
C THR A 86 26.37 -16.28 -22.80
N PHE A 87 27.23 -17.19 -23.21
CA PHE A 87 28.67 -17.09 -23.01
C PHE A 87 29.42 -17.14 -24.32
N THR A 88 30.56 -16.47 -24.37
CA THR A 88 31.45 -16.41 -25.54
C THR A 88 32.08 -17.76 -25.88
N SER A 89 32.17 -18.66 -24.90
CA SER A 89 32.64 -20.04 -25.04
C SER A 89 31.66 -21.02 -24.40
N GLN A 90 31.70 -22.29 -24.80
CA GLN A 90 30.91 -23.33 -24.15
C GLN A 90 31.26 -23.45 -22.65
N LYS A 91 30.25 -23.33 -21.79
CA LYS A 91 30.37 -23.51 -20.33
C LYS A 91 29.63 -24.79 -19.90
N PRO A 92 29.98 -25.35 -18.73
CA PRO A 92 29.17 -26.38 -18.07
C PRO A 92 27.71 -25.93 -17.89
N PHE A 93 26.78 -26.88 -17.87
CA PHE A 93 25.35 -26.58 -17.78
C PHE A 93 24.96 -25.94 -16.43
N ASP A 94 25.81 -26.06 -15.42
CA ASP A 94 25.64 -25.59 -14.04
C ASP A 94 26.47 -24.33 -13.73
N PHE A 95 27.18 -23.76 -14.70
CA PHE A 95 28.16 -22.68 -14.50
C PHE A 95 27.57 -21.35 -13.97
N PHE A 96 26.29 -21.09 -14.24
CA PHE A 96 25.64 -19.81 -13.90
C PHE A 96 24.14 -20.05 -13.76
N THR A 97 23.80 -20.90 -12.79
CA THR A 97 22.45 -21.45 -12.60
C THR A 97 21.92 -21.33 -11.17
N GLN A 98 22.78 -20.97 -10.22
CA GLN A 98 22.39 -20.69 -8.83
C GLN A 98 22.64 -19.23 -8.45
N PRO A 99 21.79 -18.62 -7.60
CA PRO A 99 22.08 -17.32 -7.01
C PRO A 99 23.47 -17.32 -6.38
N ALA A 100 24.17 -16.18 -6.46
CA ALA A 100 25.57 -16.01 -6.07
C ALA A 100 26.62 -16.60 -7.04
N ASP A 101 26.23 -17.35 -8.08
CA ASP A 101 27.17 -17.74 -9.13
C ASP A 101 27.78 -16.49 -9.77
N GLN A 102 29.08 -16.56 -10.04
CA GLN A 102 29.85 -15.47 -10.62
C GLN A 102 30.42 -15.89 -11.97
N ALA A 103 30.36 -14.98 -12.93
CA ALA A 103 30.98 -15.15 -14.23
C ALA A 103 31.82 -13.92 -14.59
N GLN A 104 32.96 -14.15 -15.22
CA GLN A 104 33.79 -13.05 -15.72
C GLN A 104 33.03 -12.27 -16.81
N VAL A 105 33.04 -10.95 -16.74
CA VAL A 105 32.32 -10.08 -17.68
C VAL A 105 32.77 -10.31 -19.12
N PHE A 106 34.05 -10.65 -19.34
CA PHE A 106 34.56 -10.96 -20.69
C PHE A 106 34.10 -12.32 -21.25
N ASP A 107 33.62 -13.22 -20.38
CA ASP A 107 33.08 -14.52 -20.79
C ASP A 107 31.58 -14.43 -21.12
N ILE A 108 30.90 -13.37 -20.68
CA ILE A 108 29.47 -13.16 -20.89
C ILE A 108 29.27 -12.49 -22.26
N GLN A 109 28.44 -13.11 -23.09
CA GLN A 109 28.03 -12.57 -24.38
C GLN A 109 26.73 -11.77 -24.25
N ASP A 110 25.77 -12.28 -23.48
CA ASP A 110 24.46 -11.65 -23.26
C ASP A 110 23.96 -12.00 -21.87
N LEU A 111 23.33 -11.04 -21.18
CA LEU A 111 22.80 -11.22 -19.83
C LEU A 111 21.44 -10.53 -19.72
N ASN A 112 20.37 -11.32 -19.61
CA ASN A 112 19.01 -10.84 -19.46
C ASN A 112 18.46 -11.19 -18.08
N THR A 113 17.91 -10.18 -17.42
CA THR A 113 17.10 -10.34 -16.20
C THR A 113 15.62 -10.49 -16.57
N ALA A 114 14.89 -11.32 -15.83
CA ALA A 114 13.45 -11.40 -16.01
C ALA A 114 12.75 -10.10 -15.56
N PRO A 115 11.58 -9.77 -16.15
CA PRO A 115 10.79 -8.65 -15.68
C PRO A 115 10.22 -8.92 -14.28
N LEU A 116 10.02 -7.85 -13.50
CA LEU A 116 9.33 -7.93 -12.24
C LEU A 116 7.88 -8.44 -12.43
N ASN A 117 7.52 -9.49 -11.69
CA ASN A 117 6.17 -9.99 -11.55
C ASN A 117 5.77 -10.06 -10.06
N VAL A 118 4.96 -9.10 -9.64
CA VAL A 118 4.47 -8.98 -8.26
C VAL A 118 3.53 -10.12 -7.83
N ASN A 119 2.90 -10.82 -8.77
CA ASN A 119 1.96 -11.90 -8.45
C ASN A 119 2.68 -13.22 -8.12
N SER A 120 3.84 -13.46 -8.76
CA SER A 120 4.67 -14.64 -8.55
C SER A 120 5.89 -14.38 -7.66
N ALA A 121 6.07 -13.14 -7.18
CA ALA A 121 7.27 -12.70 -6.46
C ALA A 121 8.57 -13.00 -7.23
N GLU A 122 8.52 -12.82 -8.55
CA GLU A 122 9.66 -12.97 -9.45
C GLU A 122 10.24 -11.61 -9.78
N TRP A 123 11.55 -11.46 -9.59
CA TRP A 123 12.31 -10.27 -9.92
C TRP A 123 13.76 -10.69 -10.09
N ASP A 124 14.48 -10.14 -11.05
CA ASP A 124 15.89 -10.47 -11.22
C ASP A 124 16.73 -9.21 -11.36
N ILE A 125 17.84 -9.20 -10.63
CA ILE A 125 18.82 -8.13 -10.64
C ILE A 125 20.19 -8.82 -10.78
N ALA A 126 21.01 -8.28 -11.66
CA ALA A 126 22.42 -8.63 -11.77
C ALA A 126 23.27 -7.40 -11.46
N ILE A 127 24.38 -7.61 -10.74
CA ILE A 127 25.39 -6.59 -10.49
C ILE A 127 26.68 -6.96 -11.20
N LEU A 128 27.39 -5.93 -11.66
CA LEU A 128 28.67 -6.06 -12.33
C LEU A 128 29.69 -5.24 -11.54
N SER A 129 30.86 -5.82 -11.29
CA SER A 129 32.04 -5.10 -10.80
C SER A 129 33.02 -4.91 -11.94
N VAL A 130 33.51 -3.68 -12.14
CA VAL A 130 34.50 -3.31 -13.16
C VAL A 130 35.68 -2.55 -12.55
#